data_AF-A0A2V6JC81-F1
#
_entry.id   AF-A0A2V6JC81-F1
#
_cell.length_a   1.000
_cell.length_b   1.000
_cell.length_c   1.000
_cell.angle_alpha   90.00
_cell.angle_beta   90.00
_cell.angle_gamma   90.00
#
_symmetry.space_group_name_H-M   'P 1'
#
loop_
_entity.id
_entity.type
_entity.pdbx_description
1 polymer ?
#
loop_
_entity_poly.entity_id
_entity_poly.type
_entity_poly.pdbx_seq_one_letter_code
_entity_poly.pdbx_strand_id
1 'polypeptide(L)'
;MVEHHDGNPLEKFFRDLRTEISTDQETLRTLIRKLGAEESSVRKARAWITQKIGQMKIGTADADDRFGLLQALEALALGIAGKKLLWRLLGAIASHRPEFEETDFRRLETRVEEQVTRVEAERLQTAREIF
;
A
#
# COMPACT_ATOMS: atom_id res chain seq x y z
N MET A 1 -5.69 33.04 21.84
CA MET A 1 -6.48 32.44 20.73
C MET A 1 -5.55 31.40 20.11
N VAL A 2 -5.76 30.13 20.43
CA VAL A 2 -4.84 29.05 20.02
C VAL A 2 -5.28 28.57 18.66
N GLU A 3 -4.67 29.12 17.60
CA GLU A 3 -4.77 28.56 16.27
C GLU A 3 -4.08 27.19 16.29
N HIS A 4 -4.88 26.14 16.34
CA HIS A 4 -4.39 24.80 16.04
C HIS A 4 -4.14 24.75 14.55
N HIS A 5 -2.88 24.84 14.14
CA HIS A 5 -2.47 24.52 12.78
C HIS A 5 -2.81 23.05 12.52
N ASP A 6 -3.95 22.81 11.90
CA ASP A 6 -4.21 21.55 11.21
C ASP A 6 -2.99 21.28 10.31
N GLY A 7 -2.31 20.16 10.57
CA GLY A 7 -1.10 19.79 9.83
C GLY A 7 -1.35 19.81 8.32
N ASN A 8 -0.30 20.16 7.56
CA ASN A 8 -0.31 20.24 6.11
C ASN A 8 -1.20 19.13 5.49
N PRO A 9 -2.20 19.44 4.64
CA PRO A 9 -3.10 18.45 4.04
C PRO A 9 -2.37 17.24 3.43
N LEU A 10 -1.20 17.47 2.86
CA LEU A 10 -0.34 16.42 2.29
C LEU A 10 0.24 15.49 3.37
N GLU A 11 0.64 16.03 4.53
CA GLU A 11 1.09 15.22 5.66
C GLU A 11 -0.04 14.34 6.21
N LYS A 12 -1.25 14.89 6.31
CA LYS A 12 -2.43 14.12 6.73
C LYS A 12 -2.69 12.99 5.73
N PHE A 13 -2.68 13.28 4.43
CA PHE A 13 -2.82 12.29 3.37
C PHE A 13 -1.80 11.14 3.51
N PHE A 14 -0.51 11.45 3.66
CA PHE A 14 0.53 10.42 3.79
C PHE A 14 0.39 9.61 5.08
N ARG A 15 -0.04 10.24 6.19
CA ARG A 15 -0.28 9.57 7.47
C ARG A 15 -1.43 8.58 7.39
N ASP A 16 -2.53 8.99 6.77
CA ASP A 16 -3.71 8.15 6.58
C ASP A 16 -3.35 6.97 5.67
N LEU A 17 -2.69 7.23 4.54
CA LEU A 17 -2.29 6.19 3.60
C LEU A 17 -1.27 5.21 4.21
N ARG A 18 -0.32 5.70 5.02
CA ARG A 18 0.62 4.84 5.75
C ARG A 18 -0.10 3.94 6.73
N THR A 19 -1.07 4.47 7.47
CA THR A 19 -1.89 3.68 8.40
C THR A 19 -2.60 2.57 7.63
N GLU A 20 -3.16 2.89 6.48
CA GLU A 20 -3.89 1.92 5.69
C GLU A 20 -3.01 0.80 5.13
N ILE A 21 -1.85 1.17 4.56
CA ILE A 21 -0.86 0.21 4.07
C ILE A 21 -0.35 -0.67 5.22
N SER A 22 -0.17 -0.10 6.41
CA SER A 22 0.27 -0.86 7.58
C SER A 22 -0.76 -1.90 8.02
N THR A 23 -2.05 -1.57 7.96
CA THR A 23 -3.14 -2.54 8.17
C THR A 23 -3.07 -3.68 7.14
N ASP A 24 -2.90 -3.36 5.86
CA ASP A 24 -2.83 -4.36 4.79
C ASP A 24 -1.61 -5.29 4.97
N GLN A 25 -0.47 -4.73 5.39
CA GLN A 25 0.71 -5.53 5.72
C GLN A 25 0.45 -6.48 6.89
N GLU A 26 -0.29 -6.06 7.91
CA GLU A 26 -0.60 -6.93 9.04
C GLU A 26 -1.59 -8.04 8.66
N THR A 27 -2.57 -7.75 7.80
CA THR A 27 -3.41 -8.77 7.19
C THR A 27 -2.56 -9.80 6.44
N LEU A 28 -1.62 -9.34 5.61
CA LEU A 28 -0.74 -10.24 4.86
C LEU A 28 0.16 -11.08 5.78
N ARG A 29 0.73 -10.49 6.84
CA ARG A 29 1.51 -11.22 7.85
C ARG A 29 0.67 -12.28 8.57
N THR A 30 -0.58 -11.97 8.87
CA THR A 30 -1.52 -12.90 9.51
C THR A 30 -1.84 -14.07 8.59
N LEU A 31 -2.14 -13.82 7.33
CA LEU A 31 -2.35 -14.87 6.31
C LEU A 31 -1.11 -15.76 6.16
N ILE A 32 0.07 -15.15 6.07
CA ILE A 32 1.35 -15.87 6.00
C ILE A 32 1.62 -16.73 7.24
N ARG A 33 1.20 -16.30 8.43
CA ARG A 33 1.29 -17.10 9.66
C ARG A 33 0.30 -18.26 9.66
N LYS A 34 -0.93 -18.04 9.20
CA LYS A 34 -1.98 -19.07 9.10
C LYS A 34 -1.61 -20.18 8.11
N LEU A 35 -0.95 -19.84 7.00
CA LEU A 35 -0.46 -20.77 5.98
C LEU A 35 0.73 -21.67 6.41
N GLY A 36 1.05 -21.75 7.70
CA GLY A 36 2.26 -22.43 8.18
C GLY A 36 2.27 -23.94 7.87
N ALA A 37 2.73 -24.36 6.68
CA ALA A 37 2.97 -25.78 6.36
C ALA A 37 3.80 -26.11 5.09
N GLU A 38 4.43 -25.16 4.38
CA GLU A 38 5.52 -25.50 3.44
C GLU A 38 6.61 -24.43 3.50
N GLU A 39 7.68 -24.74 4.23
CA GLU A 39 8.80 -23.84 4.50
C GLU A 39 9.41 -23.23 3.24
N SER A 40 9.32 -23.90 2.09
CA SER A 40 9.90 -23.44 0.83
C SER A 40 9.06 -22.35 0.14
N SER A 41 7.76 -22.56 -0.01
CA SER A 41 6.83 -21.66 -0.71
C SER A 41 6.52 -20.41 0.12
N VAL A 42 6.30 -20.57 1.43
CA VAL A 42 6.06 -19.44 2.34
C VAL A 42 7.32 -18.58 2.52
N ARG A 43 8.52 -19.18 2.58
CA ARG A 43 9.78 -18.43 2.63
C ARG A 43 10.03 -17.66 1.34
N LYS A 44 9.74 -18.25 0.18
CA LYS A 44 9.82 -17.56 -1.12
C LYS A 44 8.84 -16.40 -1.18
N ALA A 45 7.60 -16.58 -0.73
CA ALA A 45 6.61 -15.51 -0.66
C ALA A 45 7.05 -14.38 0.30
N ARG A 46 7.55 -14.71 1.50
CA ARG A 46 8.12 -13.73 2.43
C ARG A 46 9.31 -12.98 1.82
N ALA A 47 10.23 -13.69 1.17
CA ALA A 47 11.38 -13.08 0.51
C ALA A 47 10.97 -12.14 -0.65
N TRP A 48 10.01 -12.57 -1.47
CA TRP A 48 9.43 -11.74 -2.54
C TRP A 48 8.74 -10.48 -2.00
N ILE A 49 7.95 -10.60 -0.92
CA ILE A 49 7.31 -9.45 -0.25
C ILE A 49 8.37 -8.50 0.32
N THR A 50 9.38 -9.01 1.01
CA THR A 50 10.47 -8.19 1.55
C THR A 50 11.25 -7.47 0.44
N GLN A 51 11.53 -8.15 -0.68
CA GLN A 51 12.16 -7.50 -1.84
C GLN A 51 11.26 -6.39 -2.41
N LYS A 52 9.96 -6.64 -2.58
CA LYS A 52 9.02 -5.66 -3.13
C LYS A 52 8.83 -4.45 -2.21
N ILE A 53 8.73 -4.66 -0.90
CA ILE A 53 8.61 -3.58 0.10
C ILE A 53 9.94 -2.82 0.24
N GLY A 54 11.07 -3.53 0.25
CA GLY A 54 12.40 -2.92 0.38
C GLY A 54 12.82 -2.06 -0.82
N GLN A 55 12.27 -2.34 -2.02
CA GLN A 55 12.42 -1.51 -3.22
C GLN A 55 11.57 -0.24 -3.16
N MET A 56 10.47 -0.24 -2.40
CA MET A 56 9.67 0.96 -2.12
C MET A 56 10.26 1.77 -0.98
N LYS A 57 11.57 2.04 -1.06
CA LYS A 57 12.19 3.03 -0.19
C LYS A 57 11.86 4.39 -0.82
N ILE A 58 10.71 4.93 -0.45
CA ILE A 58 10.32 6.31 -0.77
C ILE A 58 11.44 7.18 -0.19
N GLY A 59 12.21 7.84 -1.05
CA GLY A 59 13.23 8.80 -0.62
C GLY A 59 12.58 9.86 0.25
N THR A 60 13.34 10.44 1.18
CA THR A 60 12.92 11.66 1.86
C THR A 60 12.84 12.76 0.81
N ALA A 61 11.65 12.96 0.24
CA ALA A 61 11.36 14.17 -0.52
C ALA A 61 11.44 15.30 0.50
N ASP A 62 12.39 16.22 0.28
CA ASP A 62 12.38 17.48 0.99
C ASP A 62 11.05 18.19 0.65
N ALA A 63 10.46 18.92 1.58
CA ALA A 63 9.11 19.48 1.38
C ALA A 63 9.02 20.43 0.16
N ASP A 64 10.17 20.99 -0.25
CA ASP A 64 10.32 21.85 -1.43
C ASP A 64 10.69 21.08 -2.72
N ASP A 65 11.03 19.80 -2.65
CA ASP A 65 11.33 18.97 -3.82
C ASP A 65 10.04 18.36 -4.41
N ARG A 66 9.31 19.20 -5.16
CA ARG A 66 8.10 18.80 -5.91
C ARG A 66 8.34 17.61 -6.83
N PHE A 67 9.52 17.53 -7.47
CA PHE A 67 9.85 16.43 -8.38
C PHE A 67 10.08 15.13 -7.61
N GLY A 68 10.81 15.19 -6.49
CA GLY A 68 10.96 14.07 -5.55
C GLY A 68 9.61 13.59 -4.99
N LEU A 69 8.70 14.52 -4.68
CA LEU A 69 7.32 14.18 -4.28
C LEU A 69 6.56 13.45 -5.39
N LEU A 70 6.64 13.91 -6.64
CA LEU A 70 6.02 13.21 -7.78
C LEU A 70 6.60 11.80 -7.92
N GLN A 71 7.93 11.63 -7.86
CA GLN A 71 8.57 10.32 -7.91
C GLN A 71 8.13 9.39 -6.77
N ALA A 72 7.96 9.94 -5.56
CA ALA A 72 7.44 9.21 -4.41
C ALA A 72 5.99 8.73 -4.65
N LEU A 73 5.13 9.59 -5.19
CA LEU A 73 3.73 9.26 -5.52
C LEU A 73 3.63 8.22 -6.65
N GLU A 74 4.51 8.26 -7.65
CA GLU A 74 4.62 7.23 -8.70
C GLU A 74 4.95 5.85 -8.12
N ALA A 75 5.98 5.79 -7.28
CA ALA A 75 6.39 4.54 -6.63
C ALA A 75 5.25 3.96 -5.77
N LEU A 76 4.51 4.84 -5.09
CA LEU A 76 3.35 4.49 -4.27
C LEU A 76 2.18 3.97 -5.12
N ALA A 77 1.87 4.61 -6.25
CA ALA A 77 0.84 4.15 -7.17
C ALA A 77 1.13 2.73 -7.69
N LEU A 78 2.38 2.46 -8.09
CA LEU A 78 2.82 1.12 -8.50
C LEU A 78 2.68 0.09 -7.37
N GLY A 79 2.99 0.48 -6.13
CA GLY A 79 2.85 -0.41 -4.98
C GLY A 79 1.40 -0.75 -4.63
N ILE A 80 0.52 0.24 -4.70
CA ILE A 80 -0.91 0.07 -4.48
C ILE A 80 -1.51 -0.82 -5.60
N ALA A 81 -1.12 -0.61 -6.85
CA ALA A 81 -1.53 -1.47 -7.97
C ALA A 81 -1.06 -2.93 -7.77
N GLY A 82 0.19 -3.14 -7.37
CA GLY A 82 0.72 -4.47 -7.05
C GLY A 82 -0.04 -5.15 -5.90
N LYS A 83 -0.40 -4.39 -4.86
CA LYS A 83 -1.22 -4.86 -3.75
C LYS A 83 -2.64 -5.25 -4.20
N LYS A 84 -3.27 -4.48 -5.10
CA LYS A 84 -4.57 -4.84 -5.70
C LYS A 84 -4.52 -6.22 -6.35
N LEU A 85 -3.51 -6.44 -7.20
CA LEU A 85 -3.33 -7.70 -7.90
C LEU A 85 -3.08 -8.87 -6.94
N LEU A 86 -2.35 -8.64 -5.84
CA LEU A 86 -2.15 -9.64 -4.79
C LEU A 86 -3.48 -10.03 -4.12
N TRP A 87 -4.30 -9.07 -3.71
CA TRP A 87 -5.60 -9.38 -3.08
C TRP A 87 -6.54 -10.11 -4.01
N ARG A 88 -6.58 -9.70 -5.28
CA ARG A 88 -7.36 -10.38 -6.32
C ARG A 88 -6.92 -11.84 -6.50
N LEU A 89 -5.61 -12.08 -6.56
CA LEU A 89 -5.06 -13.43 -6.69
C LEU A 89 -5.39 -14.29 -5.46
N LEU A 90 -5.21 -13.75 -4.25
CA LEU A 90 -5.52 -14.47 -3.01
C LEU A 90 -7.02 -14.78 -2.88
N GLY A 91 -7.89 -13.84 -3.26
CA GLY A 91 -9.33 -14.06 -3.32
C GLY A 91 -9.74 -15.15 -4.32
N ALA A 92 -9.08 -15.22 -5.48
CA ALA A 92 -9.35 -16.25 -6.49
C ALA A 92 -8.99 -17.67 -6.02
N ILE A 93 -7.99 -17.80 -5.14
CA ILE A 93 -7.59 -19.11 -4.58
C ILE A 93 -8.19 -19.39 -3.20
N ALA A 94 -8.90 -18.43 -2.60
CA ALA A 94 -9.46 -18.53 -1.24
C ALA A 94 -10.43 -19.70 -1.07
N SER A 95 -11.26 -19.98 -2.07
CA SER A 95 -12.21 -21.11 -2.04
C SER A 95 -11.56 -22.49 -1.95
N HIS A 96 -10.25 -22.59 -2.18
CA HIS A 96 -9.49 -23.85 -2.12
C HIS A 96 -8.59 -23.94 -0.88
N ARG A 97 -8.68 -22.98 0.05
CA ARG A 97 -7.80 -22.84 1.21
C ARG A 97 -8.61 -22.48 2.46
N PRO A 98 -8.86 -23.44 3.37
CA PRO A 98 -9.58 -23.18 4.62
C PRO A 98 -8.96 -22.04 5.45
N GLU A 99 -7.65 -21.84 5.36
CA GLU A 99 -6.91 -20.79 6.06
C GLU A 99 -7.33 -19.37 5.64
N PHE A 100 -8.03 -19.24 4.51
CA PHE A 100 -8.43 -17.99 3.88
C PHE A 100 -9.93 -17.65 4.06
N GLU A 101 -10.74 -18.56 4.58
CA GLU A 101 -12.21 -18.39 4.69
C GLU A 101 -12.63 -17.15 5.49
N GLU A 102 -11.89 -16.80 6.53
CA GLU A 102 -12.21 -15.64 7.39
C GLU A 102 -11.83 -14.28 6.77
N THR A 103 -11.16 -14.25 5.61
CA THR A 103 -10.63 -13.01 5.02
C THR A 103 -11.47 -12.53 3.85
N ASP A 104 -12.02 -11.32 3.96
CA ASP A 104 -12.76 -10.67 2.89
C ASP A 104 -11.80 -9.99 1.89
N PHE A 105 -11.27 -10.77 0.94
CA PHE A 105 -10.38 -10.27 -0.11
C PHE A 105 -11.04 -9.25 -1.03
N ARG A 106 -12.37 -9.33 -1.21
CA ARG A 106 -13.10 -8.38 -2.05
C ARG A 106 -13.11 -7.00 -1.39
N ARG A 107 -13.38 -6.92 -0.09
CA ARG A 107 -13.27 -5.67 0.67
C ARG A 107 -11.86 -5.10 0.65
N LEU A 108 -10.83 -5.95 0.76
CA LEU A 108 -9.43 -5.52 0.66
C LEU A 108 -9.13 -4.96 -0.75
N GLU A 109 -9.62 -5.59 -1.82
CA GLU A 109 -9.49 -5.08 -3.19
C GLU A 109 -10.19 -3.71 -3.36
N THR A 110 -11.43 -3.57 -2.90
CA THR A 110 -12.21 -2.31 -2.99
C THR A 110 -11.53 -1.16 -2.24
N ARG A 111 -11.00 -1.40 -1.03
CA ARG A 111 -10.23 -0.39 -0.28
C ARG A 111 -9.02 0.13 -1.09
N VAL A 112 -8.38 -0.74 -1.85
CA VAL A 112 -7.24 -0.36 -2.69
C VAL A 112 -7.67 0.57 -3.84
N GLU A 113 -8.90 0.47 -4.34
CA GLU A 113 -9.42 1.38 -5.37
C GLU A 113 -9.56 2.82 -4.85
N GLU A 114 -9.96 2.97 -3.58
CA GLU A 114 -10.01 4.27 -2.90
C GLU A 114 -8.60 4.87 -2.70
N GLN A 115 -7.60 4.02 -2.43
CA GLN A 115 -6.20 4.47 -2.35
C GLN A 115 -5.66 4.91 -3.71
N VAL A 116 -5.93 4.15 -4.78
CA VAL A 116 -5.55 4.54 -6.15
C VAL A 116 -6.12 5.90 -6.49
N THR A 117 -7.41 6.11 -6.23
CA THR A 117 -8.09 7.37 -6.56
C THR A 117 -7.45 8.56 -5.84
N ARG A 118 -7.15 8.42 -4.54
CA ARG A 118 -6.53 9.51 -3.76
C ARG A 118 -5.09 9.79 -4.19
N VAL A 119 -4.28 8.75 -4.43
CA VAL A 119 -2.90 8.92 -4.92
C VAL A 119 -2.87 9.54 -6.32
N GLU A 120 -3.80 9.18 -7.19
CA GLU A 120 -3.90 9.76 -8.53
C GLU A 120 -4.20 11.26 -8.49
N ALA A 121 -5.11 11.68 -7.60
CA ALA A 121 -5.41 13.09 -7.40
C ALA A 121 -4.17 13.89 -7.00
N GLU A 122 -3.38 13.39 -6.04
CA GLU A 122 -2.13 14.02 -5.61
C GLU A 122 -1.05 14.01 -6.71
N ARG A 123 -0.93 12.92 -7.49
CA ARG A 123 0.00 12.85 -8.65
C ARG A 123 -0.32 13.93 -9.68
N LEU A 124 -1.58 14.04 -10.08
CA LEU A 124 -2.02 15.02 -11.07
C LEU A 124 -1.85 16.45 -10.57
N GLN A 125 -2.16 16.69 -9.29
CA GLN A 125 -1.96 18.00 -8.68
C GLN A 125 -0.47 18.39 -8.65
N THR A 126 0.39 17.48 -8.17
CA THR A 126 1.84 17.70 -8.12
C THR A 126 2.43 17.93 -9.52
N ALA A 127 1.98 17.18 -10.53
CA ALA A 127 2.43 17.35 -11.91
C ALA A 127 2.08 18.74 -12.47
N ARG A 128 0.87 19.26 -12.20
CA ARG A 128 0.46 20.63 -12.62
C ARG A 128 1.26 21.74 -11.93
N GLU A 129 1.86 21.46 -10.79
CA GLU A 129 2.68 22.44 -10.06
C GLU A 129 4.14 22.43 -10.55
N ILE A 130 4.56 21.38 -11.24
CA ILE A 130 5.91 21.24 -11.82
C ILE A 130 5.95 21.74 -13.27
N PHE A 131 4.92 21.41 -14.07
CA PHE A 131 4.85 21.63 -15.51
C PHE A 131 3.83 22.70 -15.87
#